data_AF-A0A953CX97-F1
#
_entry.id   AF-A0A953CX97-F1
#
_cell.length_a   1.000
_cell.length_b   1.000
_cell.length_c   1.000
_cell.angle_alpha   90.00
_cell.angle_beta   90.00
_cell.angle_gamma   90.00
#
_symmetry.space_group_name_H-M   'P 1'
#
loop_
_entity.id
_entity.type
_entity.pdbx_description
1 polymer ?
#
loop_
_entity_poly.entity_id
_entity_poly.type
_entity_poly.pdbx_seq_one_letter_code
_entity_poly.pdbx_strand_id
1 'polypeptide(L)'
;MKRTDKAEKISITLPPDMLNIIREKVKDGAYASTSEVIREAMRLWQRHEEEHHARIASIRARLEQSAHSGEPVLLDAVFEKLEQLHQQRISAPGHEKL
;
A
#
# COMPACT_ATOMS: atom_id res chain seq x y z
N MET A 1 -28.86 26.56 -12.53
CA MET A 1 -28.28 25.24 -12.19
C MET A 1 -27.17 24.93 -13.18
N LYS A 2 -25.91 24.85 -12.73
CA LYS A 2 -24.80 24.42 -13.61
C LYS A 2 -25.01 22.94 -13.94
N ARG A 3 -25.03 22.59 -15.23
CA ARG A 3 -25.00 21.19 -15.65
C ARG A 3 -23.69 20.60 -15.15
N THR A 4 -23.76 19.68 -14.19
CA THR A 4 -22.62 18.86 -13.81
C THR A 4 -22.46 17.83 -14.92
N ASP A 5 -21.65 18.13 -15.93
CA ASP A 5 -21.31 17.12 -16.93
C ASP A 5 -20.59 15.97 -16.22
N LYS A 6 -21.08 14.74 -16.42
CA LYS A 6 -20.56 13.52 -15.78
C LYS A 6 -19.09 13.22 -16.13
N ALA A 7 -18.54 13.86 -17.16
CA ALA A 7 -17.17 13.74 -17.59
C ALA A 7 -16.75 14.98 -18.41
N GLU A 8 -15.51 15.42 -18.23
CA GLU A 8 -14.89 16.49 -19.01
C GLU A 8 -13.98 15.87 -20.10
N LYS A 9 -13.98 16.47 -21.30
CA LYS A 9 -13.10 16.03 -22.39
C LYS A 9 -11.77 16.76 -22.30
N ILE A 10 -10.69 16.00 -22.29
CA ILE A 10 -9.32 16.52 -22.31
C ILE A 10 -8.57 15.99 -23.54
N SER A 11 -7.69 16.81 -24.10
CA SER A 11 -6.73 16.40 -25.13
C SER A 11 -5.38 16.16 -24.46
N ILE A 12 -4.80 14.98 -24.67
CA ILE A 12 -3.52 14.58 -24.07
C ILE A 12 -2.61 13.99 -25.15
N THR A 13 -1.31 14.21 -25.00
CA THR A 13 -0.28 13.59 -25.84
C THR A 13 0.36 12.44 -25.07
N LEU A 14 0.39 11.26 -25.69
CA LEU A 14 1.01 10.06 -25.12
C LEU A 14 2.15 9.57 -26.01
N PRO A 15 3.21 8.97 -25.45
CA PRO A 15 4.24 8.29 -26.22
C PRO A 15 3.64 7.23 -27.16
N PRO A 16 4.24 7.01 -28.35
CA PRO A 16 3.72 6.04 -29.33
C PRO A 16 3.54 4.63 -28.75
N ASP A 17 4.48 4.17 -27.93
CA ASP A 17 4.43 2.83 -27.33
C ASP A 17 3.23 2.66 -26.40
N MET A 18 2.92 3.67 -25.57
CA MET A 18 1.73 3.65 -24.72
C MET A 18 0.45 3.64 -25.56
N LEU A 19 0.41 4.42 -26.64
CA LEU A 19 -0.74 4.45 -27.54
C LEU A 19 -0.96 3.11 -28.24
N ASN A 20 0.11 2.41 -28.60
CA ASN A 20 0.05 1.07 -29.20
C ASN A 20 -0.56 0.06 -28.24
N ILE A 21 -0.14 0.06 -26.97
CA ILE A 21 -0.71 -0.80 -25.93
C ILE A 21 -2.21 -0.52 -25.75
N ILE A 22 -2.60 0.77 -25.67
CA ILE A 22 -4.01 1.16 -25.53
C ILE A 22 -4.83 0.69 -26.73
N ARG A 23 -4.32 0.88 -27.95
CA ARG A 23 -5.00 0.45 -29.18
C ARG A 23 -5.15 -1.06 -29.25
N GLU A 24 -4.15 -1.81 -28.83
CA GLU A 24 -4.21 -3.27 -28.76
C GLU A 24 -5.32 -3.74 -27.80
N LYS A 25 -5.41 -3.12 -26.61
CA LYS A 25 -6.44 -3.40 -25.59
C LYS A 25 -7.86 -3.01 -25.99
N VAL A 26 -8.01 -2.14 -26.97
CA VAL A 26 -9.33 -1.86 -27.57
C VAL A 26 -9.61 -2.84 -28.71
N LYS A 27 -8.58 -3.16 -29.52
CA LYS A 27 -8.69 -4.06 -30.66
C LYS A 27 -9.00 -5.51 -30.25
N ASP A 28 -8.42 -5.97 -29.13
CA ASP A 28 -8.68 -7.31 -28.58
C ASP A 28 -10.05 -7.42 -27.89
N GLY A 29 -10.77 -6.32 -27.76
CA GLY A 29 -12.10 -6.26 -27.14
C GLY A 29 -12.09 -6.20 -25.62
N ALA A 30 -10.93 -6.08 -24.98
CA ALA A 30 -10.85 -5.94 -23.52
C ALA A 30 -11.47 -4.62 -23.02
N TYR A 31 -11.47 -3.58 -23.86
CA TYR A 31 -12.09 -2.28 -23.58
C TYR A 31 -12.86 -1.76 -24.80
N ALA A 32 -13.99 -1.08 -24.56
CA ALA A 32 -14.82 -0.54 -25.63
C ALA A 32 -14.25 0.76 -26.24
N SER A 33 -13.34 1.45 -25.54
CA SER A 33 -12.72 2.69 -26.05
C SER A 33 -11.40 3.03 -25.36
N THR A 34 -10.58 3.85 -26.04
CA THR A 34 -9.37 4.47 -25.45
C THR A 34 -9.68 5.19 -24.14
N SER A 35 -10.78 5.95 -24.08
CA SER A 35 -11.17 6.69 -22.88
C SER A 35 -11.50 5.77 -21.70
N GLU A 36 -11.92 4.53 -21.96
CA GLU A 36 -12.16 3.54 -20.91
C GLU A 36 -10.86 2.99 -20.32
N VAL A 37 -9.88 2.66 -21.18
CA VAL A 37 -8.54 2.26 -20.75
C VAL A 37 -7.91 3.34 -19.87
N ILE A 38 -7.98 4.60 -20.31
CA ILE A 38 -7.42 5.73 -19.54
C ILE A 38 -8.14 5.91 -18.21
N ARG A 39 -9.48 5.82 -18.17
CA ARG A 39 -10.22 5.92 -16.90
C ARG A 39 -9.83 4.79 -15.95
N GLU A 40 -9.66 3.56 -16.44
CA GLU A 40 -9.28 2.44 -15.59
C GLU A 40 -7.84 2.57 -15.08
N ALA A 41 -6.91 2.99 -15.95
CA ALA A 41 -5.54 3.31 -15.54
C ALA A 41 -5.50 4.41 -14.45
N MET A 42 -6.32 5.46 -14.59
CA MET A 42 -6.43 6.52 -13.59
C MET A 42 -6.99 6.02 -12.26
N ARG A 43 -7.99 5.12 -12.27
CA ARG A 43 -8.52 4.50 -11.04
C ARG A 43 -7.48 3.62 -10.36
N LEU A 44 -6.74 2.84 -11.13
CA LEU A 44 -5.67 2.00 -10.59
C LEU A 44 -4.57 2.86 -9.96
N TRP A 45 -4.15 3.91 -10.65
CA TRP A 45 -3.17 4.87 -10.15
C TRP A 45 -3.65 5.53 -8.85
N GLN A 46 -4.89 6.01 -8.81
CA GLN A 46 -5.46 6.62 -7.60
C GLN A 46 -5.45 5.67 -6.41
N ARG A 47 -5.86 4.41 -6.60
CA ARG A 47 -5.80 3.39 -5.53
C ARG A 47 -4.38 3.16 -5.03
N HIS A 48 -3.42 3.09 -5.95
CA HIS A 48 -2.01 2.94 -5.58
C HIS A 48 -1.50 4.13 -4.75
N GLU A 49 -1.88 5.36 -5.13
CA GLU A 49 -1.51 6.56 -4.37
C GLU A 49 -2.15 6.57 -2.97
N GLU A 50 -3.42 6.18 -2.86
CA GLU A 50 -4.12 6.05 -1.58
C GLU A 50 -3.44 5.02 -0.66
N GLU A 51 -3.08 3.85 -1.20
CA GLU A 51 -2.33 2.82 -0.46
C GLU A 51 -0.93 3.31 -0.05
N HIS A 52 -0.24 4.03 -0.93
CA HIS A 52 1.07 4.61 -0.64
C HIS A 52 0.98 5.63 0.49
N HIS A 53 0.01 6.54 0.42
CA HIS A 53 -0.23 7.54 1.47
C HIS A 53 -0.57 6.89 2.81
N ALA A 54 -1.45 5.87 2.81
CA ALA A 54 -1.80 5.13 4.02
C ALA A 54 -0.57 4.43 4.64
N ARG A 55 0.27 3.82 3.80
CA ARG A 55 1.51 3.18 4.24
C ARG A 55 2.49 4.18 4.87
N ILE A 56 2.71 5.32 4.22
CA ILE A 56 3.60 6.37 4.74
C ILE A 56 3.05 6.95 6.05
N ALA A 57 1.74 7.19 6.13
CA ALA A 57 1.10 7.67 7.35
C ALA A 57 1.28 6.67 8.52
N SER A 58 1.11 5.38 8.27
CA SER A 58 1.35 4.32 9.26
C SER A 58 2.80 4.29 9.74
N ILE A 59 3.78 4.42 8.82
CA ILE A 59 5.20 4.48 9.19
C ILE A 59 5.48 5.70 10.06
N ARG A 60 4.98 6.88 9.67
CA ARG A 60 5.16 8.12 10.45
C ARG A 60 4.57 7.99 11.84
N ALA A 61 3.36 7.47 11.97
CA ALA A 61 2.71 7.26 13.26
C ALA A 61 3.52 6.31 14.16
N ARG A 62 4.08 5.22 13.61
CA ARG A 62 4.95 4.29 14.35
C ARG A 62 6.24 4.96 14.81
N LEU A 63 6.84 5.81 13.97
CA LEU A 63 8.04 6.56 14.34
C LEU A 63 7.76 7.57 15.44
N GLU A 64 6.65 8.30 15.37
CA GLU A 64 6.22 9.20 16.45
C GLU A 64 5.97 8.44 17.75
N GLN A 65 5.24 7.32 17.70
CA GLN A 65 5.04 6.47 18.88
C GLN A 65 6.36 6.00 19.48
N SER A 66 7.32 5.60 18.64
CA SER A 66 8.65 5.15 19.08
C SER A 66 9.47 6.30 19.67
N ALA A 67 9.37 7.51 19.12
CA ALA A 67 10.03 8.69 19.67
C ALA A 67 9.52 9.05 21.07
N HIS A 68 8.28 8.65 21.41
CA HIS A 68 7.67 8.88 22.72
C HIS A 68 7.60 7.62 23.59
N SER A 69 8.23 6.49 23.19
CA SER A 69 8.12 5.21 23.90
C SER A 69 9.08 5.05 25.09
N GLY A 70 9.82 6.10 25.44
CA GLY A 70 10.78 6.11 26.55
C GLY A 70 12.23 5.92 26.10
N GLU A 71 13.11 5.64 27.06
CA GLU A 71 14.55 5.58 26.82
C GLU A 71 14.97 4.38 25.96
N PRO A 72 15.90 4.55 25.01
CA PRO A 72 16.49 3.45 24.27
C PRO A 72 17.16 2.43 25.20
N VAL A 73 16.96 1.15 24.92
CA VAL A 73 17.60 0.05 25.66
C VAL A 73 18.77 -0.49 24.84
N LEU A 74 19.88 -0.83 25.50
CA LEU A 74 21.02 -1.47 24.86
C LEU A 74 20.64 -2.84 24.32
N LEU A 75 21.14 -3.15 23.11
CA LEU A 75 20.77 -4.36 22.39
C LEU A 75 21.11 -5.64 23.16
N ASP A 76 22.26 -5.68 23.85
CA ASP A 76 22.68 -6.85 24.65
C ASP A 76 21.70 -7.13 25.80
N ALA A 77 21.25 -6.09 26.50
CA ALA A 77 20.26 -6.21 27.58
C ALA A 77 18.90 -6.70 27.07
N VAL A 78 18.53 -6.36 25.83
CA VAL A 78 17.32 -6.90 25.19
C VAL A 78 17.47 -8.39 24.94
N PHE A 79 18.61 -8.84 24.40
CA PHE A 79 18.85 -10.26 24.12
C PHE A 79 18.90 -11.10 25.39
N GLU A 80 19.59 -10.64 26.43
CA GLU A 80 19.62 -11.34 27.74
C GLU A 80 18.20 -11.53 28.30
N LYS A 81 17.36 -10.50 28.24
CA LYS A 81 15.97 -10.58 28.70
C LYS A 81 15.14 -11.54 27.85
N LEU A 82 15.34 -11.55 26.53
CA LEU A 82 14.64 -12.47 25.63
C LEU A 82 15.03 -13.93 25.88
N GLU A 83 16.31 -14.21 26.11
CA GLU A 83 16.80 -15.54 26.47
C GLU A 83 16.17 -16.02 27.79
N GLN A 84 16.10 -15.16 28.81
CA GLN A 84 15.44 -15.48 30.08
C GLN A 84 13.96 -15.83 29.88
N LEU A 85 13.22 -15.05 29.10
CA LEU A 85 11.81 -15.32 28.78
C LEU A 85 11.63 -16.63 28.01
N HIS A 86 12.56 -16.96 27.12
CA HIS A 86 12.54 -18.20 26.36
C HIS A 86 12.78 -19.42 27.26
N GLN A 87 13.77 -19.35 28.15
CA GLN A 87 14.05 -20.41 29.13
C GLN A 87 12.88 -20.64 30.08
N GLN A 88 12.20 -19.57 30.51
CA GLN A 88 10.98 -19.67 31.32
C GLN A 88 9.84 -20.36 30.57
N ARG A 89 9.67 -20.07 29.27
CA ARG A 89 8.65 -20.72 28.44
C ARG A 89 8.95 -22.21 28.21
N ILE A 90 10.21 -22.59 28.00
CA ILE A 90 10.60 -24.00 27.81
C ILE A 90 10.53 -24.79 29.12
N SER A 91 10.86 -24.15 30.24
CA SER A 91 10.86 -24.79 31.56
C SER A 91 9.46 -24.87 32.18
N ALA A 92 8.48 -24.13 31.64
CA ALA A 92 7.08 -24.28 32.03
C ALA A 92 6.53 -25.60 31.44
N PRO A 93 6.13 -26.58 32.28
CA PRO A 93 5.50 -27.80 31.78
C PRO A 93 4.18 -27.43 31.10
N GLY A 94 3.95 -28.01 29.93
CA GLY A 94 2.89 -27.62 29.01
C GLY A 94 1.55 -27.38 29.68
N HIS A 95 0.86 -26.31 29.24
CA HIS A 95 -0.59 -26.30 29.33
C HIS A 95 -1.10 -27.52 28.56
N GLU A 96 -1.52 -28.47 29.37
CA GLU A 96 -2.09 -29.78 29.11
C GLU A 96 -3.17 -29.72 28.02
N LYS A 97 -3.24 -30.81 27.26
CA LYS A 97 -4.25 -31.11 26.23
C LYS A 97 -5.65 -30.59 26.59
N LEU A 98 -6.32 -29.96 25.63
CA LEU A 98 -7.72 -30.18 25.23
C LEU A 98 -7.97 -29.53 23.87
#